data_AF-A0A6H9RX66-F1
#
_entry.id   AF-A0A6H9RX66-F1
#
_cell.length_a   1.000
_cell.length_b   1.000
_cell.length_c   1.000
_cell.angle_alpha   90.00
_cell.angle_beta   90.00
_cell.angle_gamma   90.00
#
_symmetry.space_group_name_H-M   'P 1'
#
loop_
_entity.id
_entity.type
_entity.pdbx_description
1 polymer ?
#
loop_
_entity_poly.entity_id
_entity_poly.type
_entity_poly.pdbx_seq_one_letter_code
_entity_poly.pdbx_strand_id
1 'polypeptide(L)'
;WHELSHTLRKLWDVKQIEGWTATECDMARQLFLYPDPQDRNDSYDSHAYLVDIEEVDGDEINRVNENSLVVLIGLIDNKEVILVHSLLNGYEKFASRHALGQALPEHLGTLVHPTKIRWRLYEPSGNIFDSKACGIIAVQVKILGIPSISLNPGYAEDEPPAPSGVDVG
;
A
#
# COMPACT_ATOMS: atom_id res chain seq x y z
N TRP A 1 -13.28 -9.86 -4.52
CA TRP A 1 -11.81 -9.70 -4.63
C TRP A 1 -11.30 -9.99 -6.05
N HIS A 2 -11.88 -10.94 -6.80
CA HIS A 2 -11.45 -11.26 -8.19
C HIS A 2 -11.33 -10.05 -9.15
N GLU A 3 -12.35 -9.18 -9.24
CA GLU A 3 -12.28 -7.98 -10.12
C GLU A 3 -11.16 -7.01 -9.74
N LEU A 4 -10.93 -6.84 -8.43
CA LEU A 4 -9.83 -6.01 -7.92
C LEU A 4 -8.48 -6.64 -8.27
N SER A 5 -8.33 -7.96 -8.10
CA SER A 5 -7.12 -8.68 -8.50
C SER A 5 -6.83 -8.49 -9.99
N HIS A 6 -7.83 -8.70 -10.84
CA HIS A 6 -7.70 -8.49 -12.28
C HIS A 6 -7.32 -7.05 -12.65
N THR A 7 -7.90 -6.06 -11.96
CA THR A 7 -7.56 -4.64 -12.16
C THR A 7 -6.12 -4.35 -11.75
N LEU A 8 -5.68 -4.85 -10.59
CA LEU A 8 -4.31 -4.70 -10.11
C LEU A 8 -3.31 -5.37 -11.04
N ARG A 9 -3.66 -6.56 -11.56
CA ARG A 9 -2.86 -7.31 -12.54
C ARG A 9 -2.64 -6.52 -13.81
N LYS A 10 -3.70 -5.90 -14.36
CA LYS A 10 -3.62 -5.11 -15.60
C LYS A 10 -2.63 -3.93 -15.54
N LEU A 11 -2.33 -3.41 -14.35
CA LEU A 11 -1.30 -2.38 -14.18
C LEU A 11 0.09 -2.90 -14.59
N TRP A 12 0.30 -4.21 -14.57
CA TRP A 12 1.57 -4.81 -14.97
C TRP A 12 1.66 -5.16 -16.46
N ASP A 13 0.62 -4.92 -17.28
CA ASP A 13 0.73 -5.01 -18.75
C ASP A 13 1.44 -3.78 -19.34
N VAL A 14 2.69 -3.59 -18.92
CA VAL A 14 3.46 -2.37 -19.13
C VAL A 14 4.06 -2.31 -20.52
N LYS A 15 3.55 -1.45 -21.41
CA LYS A 15 4.11 -1.24 -22.77
C LYS A 15 5.32 -0.33 -22.78
N GLN A 16 5.21 0.80 -22.11
CA GLN A 16 6.25 1.80 -22.02
C GLN A 16 5.98 2.66 -20.79
N ILE A 17 7.01 2.89 -19.99
CA ILE A 17 7.00 3.80 -18.84
C ILE A 17 8.22 4.70 -18.97
N GLU A 18 8.06 5.98 -18.70
CA GLU A 18 9.16 6.93 -18.69
C GLU A 18 10.21 6.51 -17.64
N GLY A 19 11.49 6.51 -18.02
CA GLY A 19 12.58 6.06 -17.15
C GLY A 19 12.77 4.54 -17.09
N TRP A 20 11.88 3.75 -17.72
CA TRP A 20 12.07 2.30 -17.87
C TRP A 20 12.57 1.95 -19.27
N THR A 21 13.49 0.99 -19.34
CA THR A 21 13.95 0.42 -20.60
C THR A 21 12.91 -0.56 -21.15
N ALA A 22 13.04 -0.93 -22.43
CA ALA A 22 12.19 -1.96 -23.04
C ALA A 22 12.31 -3.31 -22.30
N THR A 23 13.52 -3.67 -21.85
CA THR A 23 13.77 -4.90 -21.08
C THR A 23 13.09 -4.85 -19.71
N GLU A 24 13.12 -3.70 -19.04
CA GLU A 24 12.42 -3.51 -17.75
C GLU A 24 10.89 -3.60 -17.93
N CYS A 25 10.35 -3.03 -19.01
CA CYS A 25 8.93 -3.15 -19.35
C CYS A 25 8.54 -4.60 -19.69
N ASP A 26 9.41 -5.34 -20.39
CA ASP A 26 9.18 -6.76 -20.67
C ASP A 26 9.15 -7.60 -19.38
N MET A 27 10.14 -7.40 -18.50
CA MET A 27 10.17 -8.05 -17.18
C MET A 27 8.88 -7.78 -16.39
N ALA A 28 8.39 -6.53 -16.36
CA ALA A 28 7.12 -6.20 -15.73
C ALA A 28 5.92 -6.93 -16.37
N ARG A 29 5.91 -7.07 -17.71
CA ARG A 29 4.88 -7.83 -18.41
C ARG A 29 4.92 -9.32 -18.10
N GLN A 30 6.08 -9.90 -17.77
CA GLN A 30 6.14 -11.29 -17.31
C GLN A 30 5.30 -11.50 -16.05
N LEU A 31 5.31 -10.54 -15.12
CA LEU A 31 4.45 -10.60 -13.94
C LEU A 31 2.95 -10.48 -14.29
N PHE A 32 2.60 -9.70 -15.32
CA PHE A 32 1.23 -9.68 -15.83
C PHE A 32 0.82 -11.03 -16.42
N LEU A 33 1.69 -11.72 -17.15
CA LEU A 33 1.37 -12.99 -17.79
C LEU A 33 1.33 -14.15 -16.77
N TYR A 34 2.31 -14.20 -15.88
CA TYR A 34 2.55 -15.26 -14.91
C TYR A 34 2.60 -14.70 -13.48
N PRO A 35 1.44 -14.39 -12.88
CA PRO A 35 1.38 -13.78 -11.55
C PRO A 35 1.64 -14.77 -10.41
N ASP A 36 1.61 -16.07 -10.70
CA ASP A 36 1.98 -17.12 -9.75
C ASP A 36 3.49 -17.42 -9.91
N PRO A 37 4.28 -17.40 -8.82
CA PRO A 37 5.69 -17.76 -8.90
C PRO A 37 5.95 -19.16 -9.46
N GLN A 38 5.02 -20.12 -9.32
CA GLN A 38 5.18 -21.48 -9.85
C GLN A 38 5.08 -21.56 -11.38
N ASP A 39 4.33 -20.64 -11.99
CA ASP A 39 4.12 -20.62 -13.44
C ASP A 39 5.13 -19.73 -14.17
N ARG A 40 5.90 -18.93 -13.43
CA ARG A 40 6.79 -17.92 -13.96
C ARG A 40 8.15 -18.50 -14.30
N ASN A 41 8.45 -18.55 -15.59
CA ASN A 41 9.71 -19.00 -16.15
C ASN A 41 10.23 -17.96 -17.15
N ASP A 42 10.68 -16.83 -16.62
CA ASP A 42 11.25 -15.74 -17.40
C ASP A 42 12.79 -15.76 -17.39
N SER A 43 13.41 -14.99 -18.29
CA SER A 43 14.87 -14.88 -18.39
C SER A 43 15.51 -14.01 -17.30
N TYR A 44 14.71 -13.43 -16.41
CA TYR A 44 15.14 -12.41 -15.45
C TYR A 44 15.29 -12.98 -14.04
N ASP A 45 14.95 -14.26 -13.82
CA ASP A 45 14.88 -14.84 -12.47
C ASP A 45 13.99 -13.97 -11.56
N SER A 46 12.83 -13.55 -12.10
CA SER A 46 12.04 -12.50 -11.46
C SER A 46 11.13 -13.04 -10.35
N HIS A 47 11.10 -12.31 -9.24
CA HIS A 47 10.30 -12.61 -8.06
C HIS A 47 9.43 -11.41 -7.69
N ALA A 48 8.19 -11.67 -7.32
CA ALA A 48 7.23 -10.62 -7.01
C ALA A 48 6.82 -10.67 -5.55
N TYR A 49 6.87 -9.52 -4.90
CA TYR A 49 6.72 -9.38 -3.47
C TYR A 49 5.65 -8.36 -3.14
N LEU A 50 4.98 -8.62 -2.03
CA LEU A 50 4.23 -7.60 -1.30
C LEU A 50 5.10 -7.09 -0.15
N VAL A 51 4.88 -5.83 0.23
CA VAL A 51 5.61 -5.20 1.33
C VAL A 51 4.77 -5.29 2.59
N ASP A 52 5.38 -5.77 3.66
CA ASP A 52 4.80 -5.75 4.99
C ASP A 52 5.51 -4.66 5.80
N ILE A 53 4.78 -3.69 6.34
CA ILE A 53 5.33 -2.56 7.10
C ILE A 53 4.75 -2.55 8.51
N GLU A 54 5.63 -2.35 9.46
CA GLU A 54 5.34 -2.23 10.88
C GLU A 54 5.92 -0.92 11.38
N GLU A 55 5.08 -0.11 12.02
CA GLU A 55 5.52 0.99 12.87
C GLU A 55 5.99 0.42 14.21
N VAL A 56 7.13 0.92 14.67
CA VAL A 56 7.72 0.54 15.96
C VAL A 56 7.70 1.77 16.87
N ASP A 57 6.86 1.71 17.90
CA ASP A 57 6.86 2.67 19.00
C ASP A 57 7.21 1.96 20.31
N GLY A 58 8.47 2.06 20.74
CA GLY A 58 8.98 1.29 21.88
C GLY A 58 8.83 -0.23 21.65
N ASP A 59 8.04 -0.87 22.51
CA ASP A 59 7.69 -2.30 22.43
C ASP A 59 6.37 -2.57 21.70
N GLU A 60 5.62 -1.53 21.32
CA GLU A 60 4.38 -1.68 20.54
C GLU A 60 4.69 -1.78 19.04
N ILE A 61 4.13 -2.81 18.41
CA ILE A 61 4.23 -3.07 16.97
C ILE A 61 2.86 -2.81 16.36
N ASN A 62 2.74 -1.71 15.62
CA ASN A 62 1.53 -1.38 14.88
C ASN A 62 1.72 -1.68 13.41
N ARG A 63 0.96 -2.64 12.87
CA ARG A 63 1.05 -2.98 11.45
C ARG A 63 0.44 -1.86 10.60
N VAL A 64 1.28 -1.10 9.93
CA VAL A 64 0.90 -0.07 8.97
C VAL A 64 0.67 -0.80 7.66
N ASN A 65 -0.59 -1.01 7.30
CA ASN A 65 -0.92 -1.95 6.25
C ASN A 65 -0.67 -1.32 4.86
N GLU A 66 0.56 -1.44 4.37
CA GLU A 66 0.96 -0.97 3.05
C GLU A 66 0.60 -2.00 1.97
N ASN A 67 -0.68 -2.34 1.86
CA ASN A 67 -1.18 -3.25 0.81
C ASN A 67 -1.21 -2.59 -0.58
N SER A 68 -0.65 -1.37 -0.72
CA SER A 68 -0.68 -0.60 -1.96
C SER A 68 0.48 -0.94 -2.89
N LEU A 69 1.57 -1.52 -2.37
CA LEU A 69 2.84 -1.75 -3.07
C LEU A 69 3.00 -3.19 -3.59
N VAL A 70 3.37 -3.32 -4.86
CA VAL A 70 3.90 -4.56 -5.45
C VAL A 70 5.32 -4.28 -5.92
N VAL A 71 6.24 -5.17 -5.56
CA VAL A 71 7.66 -5.05 -5.87
C VAL A 71 8.06 -6.25 -6.73
N LEU A 72 8.55 -6.00 -7.94
CA LEU A 72 9.14 -7.00 -8.82
C LEU A 72 10.66 -6.84 -8.80
N ILE A 73 11.38 -7.89 -8.43
CA ILE A 73 12.83 -7.92 -8.41
C ILE A 73 13.28 -8.96 -9.43
N GLY A 74 14.21 -8.59 -10.29
CA GLY A 74 14.84 -9.52 -11.23
C GLY A 74 16.26 -9.09 -11.57
N LEU A 75 16.88 -9.84 -12.47
CA LEU A 75 18.23 -9.63 -12.97
C LEU A 75 18.19 -9.23 -14.45
N ILE A 76 18.78 -8.07 -14.76
CA ILE A 76 19.01 -7.61 -16.13
C ILE A 76 20.50 -7.33 -16.26
N ASP A 77 21.17 -7.98 -17.22
CA ASP A 77 22.63 -7.89 -17.42
C ASP A 77 23.42 -8.14 -16.12
N ASN A 78 23.02 -9.16 -15.34
CA ASN A 78 23.58 -9.51 -14.03
C ASN A 78 23.47 -8.41 -12.95
N LYS A 79 22.59 -7.42 -13.14
CA LYS A 79 22.31 -6.38 -12.14
C LYS A 79 20.89 -6.55 -11.61
N GLU A 80 20.74 -6.44 -10.29
CA GLU A 80 19.43 -6.41 -9.65
C GLU A 80 18.68 -5.16 -10.13
N VAL A 81 17.47 -5.36 -10.62
CA VAL A 81 16.54 -4.31 -10.98
C VAL A 81 15.28 -4.50 -10.16
N ILE A 82 14.84 -3.42 -9.51
CA ILE A 82 13.65 -3.41 -8.67
C ILE A 82 12.64 -2.47 -9.29
N LEU A 83 11.54 -3.04 -9.77
CA LEU A 83 10.40 -2.31 -10.30
C LEU A 83 9.27 -2.33 -9.29
N VAL A 84 8.64 -1.19 -9.08
CA VAL A 84 7.63 -1.02 -8.05
C VAL A 84 6.40 -0.39 -8.68
N HIS A 85 5.23 -0.86 -8.24
CA HIS A 85 3.99 -0.14 -8.47
C HIS A 85 3.22 0.06 -7.18
N SER A 86 2.97 1.32 -6.82
CA SER A 86 2.07 1.72 -5.74
C SER A 86 0.83 2.44 -6.29
N LEU A 87 -0.28 2.41 -5.55
CA LEU A 87 -1.48 3.16 -5.95
C LEU A 87 -1.30 4.67 -5.81
N LEU A 88 -0.38 5.10 -4.93
CA LEU A 88 -0.12 6.51 -4.64
C LEU A 88 0.88 7.14 -5.62
N ASN A 89 2.02 6.47 -5.84
CA ASN A 89 3.15 7.02 -6.60
C ASN A 89 3.26 6.45 -8.02
N GLY A 90 2.44 5.46 -8.38
CA GLY A 90 2.49 4.82 -9.70
C GLY A 90 3.70 3.92 -9.85
N TYR A 91 4.41 4.03 -10.98
CA TYR A 91 5.54 3.17 -11.34
C TYR A 91 6.87 3.79 -10.93
N GLU A 92 7.69 3.01 -10.24
CA GLU A 92 8.99 3.44 -9.73
C GLU A 92 10.05 2.38 -9.99
N LYS A 93 11.32 2.83 -10.03
CA LYS A 93 12.47 1.95 -10.22
C LYS A 93 13.54 2.27 -9.19
N PHE A 94 14.10 1.21 -8.60
CA PHE A 94 15.19 1.30 -7.64
C PHE A 94 16.37 0.43 -8.07
N ALA A 95 17.57 0.92 -7.80
CA ALA A 95 18.82 0.19 -8.08
C ALA A 95 19.22 -0.77 -6.94
N SER A 96 18.54 -0.73 -5.79
CA SER A 96 18.81 -1.61 -4.65
C SER A 96 17.66 -1.66 -3.67
N ARG A 97 17.60 -2.75 -2.89
CA ARG A 97 16.62 -2.91 -1.80
C ARG A 97 16.81 -1.87 -0.69
N HIS A 98 18.03 -1.37 -0.50
CA HIS A 98 18.29 -0.26 0.41
C HIS A 98 17.57 1.01 -0.06
N ALA A 99 17.70 1.35 -1.34
CA ALA A 99 17.04 2.52 -1.91
C ALA A 99 15.51 2.41 -1.83
N LEU A 100 14.96 1.22 -2.10
CA LEU A 100 13.53 0.93 -1.86
C LEU A 100 13.15 1.20 -0.40
N GLY A 101 13.92 0.67 0.55
CA GLY A 101 13.64 0.85 1.98
C GLY A 101 13.65 2.30 2.44
N GLN A 102 14.51 3.15 1.86
CA GLN A 102 14.53 4.59 2.16
C GLN A 102 13.31 5.33 1.58
N ALA A 103 12.75 4.84 0.47
CA ALA A 103 11.56 5.42 -0.16
C ALA A 103 10.24 5.01 0.52
N LEU A 104 10.22 3.86 1.24
CA LEU A 104 8.99 3.34 1.87
C LEU A 104 8.18 4.34 2.70
N PRO A 105 8.76 5.24 3.51
CA PRO A 105 7.99 6.24 4.23
C PRO A 105 7.12 7.13 3.35
N GLU A 106 7.56 7.44 2.12
CA GLU A 106 6.81 8.29 1.17
C GLU A 106 5.53 7.60 0.65
N HIS A 107 5.44 6.28 0.76
CA HIS A 107 4.25 5.51 0.35
C HIS A 107 3.19 5.41 1.45
N LEU A 108 3.54 5.70 2.71
CA LEU A 108 2.62 5.59 3.86
C LEU A 108 1.59 6.72 3.94
N GLY A 109 1.69 7.73 3.06
CA GLY A 109 0.81 8.91 3.05
C GLY A 109 1.05 9.87 4.22
N THR A 110 0.24 10.94 4.29
CA THR A 110 0.45 12.05 5.24
C THR A 110 -0.04 11.78 6.66
N LEU A 111 -0.82 10.72 6.86
CA LEU A 111 -1.48 10.41 8.15
C LEU A 111 -0.56 9.66 9.12
N VAL A 112 0.54 9.09 8.65
CA VAL A 112 1.49 8.32 9.46
C VAL A 112 2.89 8.83 9.13
N HIS A 113 3.49 9.58 10.04
CA HIS A 113 4.93 9.86 10.02
C HIS A 113 5.59 8.99 11.09
N PRO A 114 5.67 7.66 10.87
CA PRO A 114 6.21 6.77 11.88
C PRO A 114 7.66 7.17 12.14
N THR A 115 8.00 7.37 13.40
CA THR A 115 9.37 7.76 13.78
C THR A 115 10.37 6.64 13.46
N LYS A 116 9.88 5.39 13.36
CA LYS A 116 10.64 4.21 12.97
C LYS A 116 9.73 3.16 12.31
N ILE A 117 10.14 2.67 11.14
CA ILE A 117 9.49 1.54 10.47
C ILE A 117 10.41 0.32 10.42
N ARG A 118 9.81 -0.86 10.54
CA ARG A 118 10.39 -2.12 10.05
C ARG A 118 9.58 -2.57 8.86
N TRP A 119 10.25 -3.19 7.90
CA TRP A 119 9.59 -3.72 6.73
C TRP A 119 10.25 -4.99 6.27
N ARG A 120 9.49 -5.80 5.52
CA ARG A 120 10.00 -6.98 4.84
C ARG A 120 9.27 -7.20 3.53
N LEU A 121 9.97 -7.85 2.60
CA LEU A 121 9.37 -8.40 1.39
C LEU A 121 8.90 -9.82 1.69
N TYR A 122 7.71 -10.16 1.21
CA TYR A 122 7.24 -11.54 1.19
C TYR A 122 6.63 -11.86 -0.17
N GLU A 123 7.03 -12.99 -0.74
CA GLU A 123 6.44 -13.51 -1.98
C GLU A 123 5.30 -14.46 -1.58
N PRO A 124 4.04 -14.10 -1.85
CA PRO A 124 2.93 -15.00 -1.58
C PRO A 124 2.95 -16.20 -2.53
N SER A 125 2.48 -17.35 -2.05
CA SER A 125 2.13 -18.47 -2.93
C SER A 125 0.89 -18.14 -3.74
N GLY A 126 0.79 -18.65 -4.97
CA GLY A 126 -0.35 -18.37 -5.82
C GLY A 126 -0.23 -17.04 -6.54
N ASN A 127 -1.34 -16.60 -7.15
CA ASN A 127 -1.42 -15.30 -7.80
C ASN A 127 -1.21 -14.15 -6.79
N ILE A 128 -0.14 -13.37 -6.96
CA ILE A 128 0.18 -12.24 -6.08
C ILE A 128 -0.94 -11.18 -6.02
N PHE A 129 -1.65 -10.96 -7.12
CA PHE A 129 -2.72 -9.97 -7.20
C PHE A 129 -3.97 -10.40 -6.42
N ASP A 130 -4.19 -11.70 -6.28
CA ASP A 130 -5.25 -12.25 -5.42
C ASP A 130 -4.91 -11.97 -3.95
N SER A 131 -3.66 -12.22 -3.56
CA SER A 131 -3.16 -11.89 -2.22
C SER A 131 -3.27 -10.40 -1.91
N LYS A 132 -2.89 -9.54 -2.86
CA LYS A 132 -3.02 -8.08 -2.72
C LYS A 132 -4.47 -7.63 -2.60
N ALA A 133 -5.35 -8.11 -3.48
CA ALA A 133 -6.77 -7.76 -3.45
C ALA A 133 -7.43 -8.17 -2.14
N CYS A 134 -7.12 -9.36 -1.63
CA CYS A 134 -7.58 -9.83 -0.33
C CYS A 134 -7.04 -8.96 0.82
N GLY A 135 -5.76 -8.58 0.79
CA GLY A 135 -5.17 -7.67 1.77
C GLY A 135 -5.87 -6.31 1.83
N ILE A 136 -6.14 -5.69 0.68
CA ILE A 136 -6.87 -4.42 0.60
C ILE A 136 -8.28 -4.56 1.18
N ILE A 137 -9.01 -5.61 0.83
CA ILE A 137 -10.37 -5.84 1.34
C ILE A 137 -10.36 -6.08 2.86
N ALA A 138 -9.39 -6.85 3.38
CA ALA A 138 -9.25 -7.08 4.81
C ALA A 138 -9.03 -5.78 5.60
N VAL A 139 -8.24 -4.84 5.05
CA VAL A 139 -8.07 -3.49 5.63
C VAL A 139 -9.40 -2.75 5.68
N GLN A 140 -10.13 -2.72 4.57
CA GLN A 140 -11.42 -2.02 4.51
C GLN A 140 -12.43 -2.58 5.51
N VAL A 141 -12.50 -3.91 5.65
CA VAL A 141 -13.36 -4.57 6.65
C VAL A 141 -12.94 -4.20 8.06
N LYS A 142 -11.63 -4.15 8.36
CA LYS A 142 -11.13 -3.73 9.69
C LYS A 142 -11.56 -2.30 10.00
N ILE A 143 -11.43 -1.36 9.07
CA ILE A 143 -11.81 0.04 9.26
C ILE A 143 -13.31 0.17 9.50
N LEU A 144 -14.13 -0.50 8.69
CA LEU A 144 -15.60 -0.44 8.80
C LEU A 144 -16.15 -1.22 10.01
N GLY A 145 -15.41 -2.21 10.50
CA GLY A 145 -15.75 -2.98 11.69
C GLY A 145 -15.38 -2.28 13.00
N ILE A 146 -14.66 -1.14 12.95
CA ILE A 146 -14.47 -0.29 14.13
C ILE A 146 -15.82 0.39 14.38
N PRO A 147 -16.49 0.15 15.54
CA PRO A 147 -17.69 0.89 15.87
C PRO A 147 -17.36 2.38 15.86
N SER A 148 -18.13 3.15 15.09
CA SER A 148 -18.04 4.60 15.05
C SER A 148 -17.94 5.10 16.48
N ILE A 149 -16.82 5.71 16.86
CA ILE A 149 -16.78 6.52 18.08
C ILE A 149 -17.86 7.56 17.85
N SER A 150 -18.96 7.47 18.58
CA SER A 150 -19.97 8.51 18.63
C SER A 150 -19.23 9.80 18.97
N LEU A 151 -19.03 10.65 17.98
CA LEU A 151 -18.76 12.05 18.20
C LEU A 151 -19.98 12.55 18.96
N ASN A 152 -19.88 12.55 20.29
CA ASN A 152 -20.85 13.18 21.15
C ASN A 152 -20.78 14.67 20.80
N PRO A 153 -21.75 15.26 20.09
CA PRO A 153 -21.83 16.70 20.06
C PRO A 153 -22.26 17.04 21.48
N GLY A 154 -21.36 17.62 22.26
CA GLY A 154 -21.74 18.26 23.51
C GLY A 154 -22.77 19.33 23.18
N TYR A 155 -24.04 18.95 23.22
CA TYR A 155 -25.14 19.86 23.47
C TYR A 155 -24.91 20.33 24.91
N ALA A 156 -24.21 21.46 25.06
CA ALA A 156 -24.41 22.28 26.22
C ALA A 156 -25.86 22.79 26.11
N GLU A 157 -26.71 22.26 26.97
CA GLU A 157 -28.09 22.68 27.10
C GLU A 157 -28.14 24.20 27.38
N ASP A 158 -29.02 24.88 26.63
CA ASP A 158 -29.39 26.28 26.82
C ASP A 158 -29.81 26.55 28.27
N GLU A 159 -29.12 27.48 28.94
CA GLU A 159 -29.73 28.26 30.03
C GLU A 159 -30.10 29.65 29.47
N PRO A 160 -31.39 29.92 29.17
CA PRO A 160 -31.80 31.26 28.78
C PRO A 160 -31.74 32.20 29.99
N PRO A 161 -31.24 33.44 29.85
CA PRO A 161 -31.26 34.41 30.94
C PRO A 161 -32.72 34.76 31.30
N ALA A 162 -33.01 34.77 32.60
CA ALA A 162 -34.32 35.09 33.15
C ALA A 162 -34.83 36.47 32.67
N PRO A 163 -36.14 36.62 32.40
CA PRO A 163 -36.70 37.91 32.00
C PRO A 163 -36.66 38.89 33.17
N SER A 164 -35.90 39.97 33.02
CA SER A 164 -35.97 41.14 33.91
C SER A 164 -37.39 41.72 33.86
N GLY A 165 -38.11 41.59 34.98
CA GLY A 165 -39.40 42.22 35.17
C GLY A 165 -39.29 43.73 35.03
N VAL A 166 -40.18 44.28 34.20
CA VAL A 166 -40.48 45.71 34.14
C VAL A 166 -41.24 46.06 35.42
N ASP A 167 -40.65 46.88 36.27
CA ASP A 167 -41.36 47.49 37.39
C ASP A 167 -41.93 48.84 36.93
N VAL A 168 -43.25 48.97 37.03
CA VAL A 168 -44.01 50.20 36.80
C VAL A 168 -44.47 50.67 38.17
N GLY A 169 -43.94 51.81 38.62
CA GLY A 169 -44.34 52.52 39.83
C GLY A 169 -43.77 53.92 39.86
#